data_AF-A0A970SJA9-F1
#
_entry.id   AF-A0A970SJA9-F1
#
_cell.length_a   1.000
_cell.length_b   1.000
_cell.length_c   1.000
_cell.angle_alpha   90.00
_cell.angle_beta   90.00
_cell.angle_gamma   90.00
#
_symmetry.space_group_name_H-M   'P 1'
#
loop_
_entity.id
_entity.type
_entity.pdbx_description
1 polymer ?
#
loop_
_entity_poly.entity_id
_entity_poly.type
_entity_poly.pdbx_seq_one_letter_code
_entity_poly.pdbx_strand_id
1 'polypeptide(L)'
;MRNVLLKNFQRNLVWVMIILLIGACAPEQAAEDVAPDPTPLVPTLGIPPTATFTPAPTVTPEPETLYLSDGLPEGLIKLDELIGINLSANPDASFWLGPAENAPPGEVLVTVTWVYALAAPFPTLMDNISLNELQAYWLGNPAGAVDALAQLFVPDLLARQLVGVWGAPDETRIQTFQQPPEINVLWEENAWVLLPFEALDPQLKVI
;
A
#
# COMPACT_ATOMS: atom_id res chain seq x y z
N MET A 1 14.79 19.71 44.32
CA MET A 1 13.98 18.60 44.90
C MET A 1 12.63 18.38 44.23
N ARG A 2 11.93 19.41 43.71
CA ARG A 2 10.57 19.29 43.12
C ARG A 2 10.46 18.45 41.84
N ASN A 3 11.52 18.40 41.00
CA ASN A 3 11.51 17.65 39.73
C ASN A 3 11.71 16.13 39.89
N VAL A 4 12.31 15.68 41.00
CA VAL A 4 12.52 14.24 41.26
C VAL A 4 11.22 13.58 41.74
N LEU A 5 10.40 14.31 42.50
CA LEU A 5 9.10 13.84 42.99
C LEU A 5 8.08 13.66 41.85
N LEU A 6 8.05 14.59 40.88
CA LEU A 6 7.18 14.45 39.71
C LEU A 6 7.56 13.25 38.83
N LYS A 7 8.87 13.00 38.66
CA LYS A 7 9.36 11.88 37.83
C LYS A 7 9.10 10.52 38.47
N ASN A 8 9.18 10.45 39.81
CA ASN A 8 8.82 9.23 40.55
C ASN A 8 7.29 9.00 40.56
N PHE A 9 6.49 10.06 40.63
CA PHE A 9 5.02 9.97 40.55
C PHE A 9 4.55 9.48 39.18
N GLN A 10 5.11 10.03 38.10
CA GLN A 10 4.83 9.59 36.73
C GLN A 10 5.26 8.13 36.47
N ARG A 11 6.44 7.73 36.97
CA ARG A 11 6.89 6.34 36.87
C ARG A 11 5.97 5.38 37.60
N ASN A 12 5.50 5.74 38.80
CA ASN A 12 4.59 4.89 39.57
C ASN A 12 3.20 4.79 38.92
N LEU A 13 2.72 5.86 38.28
CA LEU A 13 1.45 5.86 37.53
C LEU A 13 1.50 4.90 36.35
N VAL A 14 2.63 4.86 35.62
CA VAL A 14 2.84 3.95 34.49
C VAL A 14 2.85 2.49 34.96
N TRP A 15 3.50 2.18 36.10
CA TRP A 15 3.49 0.83 36.67
C TRP A 15 2.09 0.37 37.12
N VAL A 16 1.27 1.26 37.69
CA VAL A 16 -0.11 0.92 38.08
C VAL A 16 -0.99 0.66 36.86
N MET A 17 -0.81 1.42 35.78
CA MET A 17 -1.57 1.22 34.54
C MET A 17 -1.20 -0.11 33.85
N ILE A 18 0.06 -0.52 33.89
CA ILE A 18 0.52 -1.79 33.33
C ILE A 18 -0.05 -2.98 34.12
N ILE A 19 -0.14 -2.90 35.44
CA ILE A 19 -0.73 -3.97 36.28
C ILE A 19 -2.24 -4.12 36.02
N LEU A 20 -2.94 -3.02 35.67
CA LEU A 20 -4.37 -3.06 35.35
C LEU A 20 -4.69 -3.78 34.03
N LEU A 21 -3.73 -3.82 33.09
CA LEU A 21 -3.90 -4.42 31.76
C LEU A 21 -3.72 -5.95 31.74
N ILE A 22 -3.13 -6.56 32.78
CA ILE A 22 -2.80 -8.01 32.81
C ILE A 22 -3.86 -8.85 33.55
N GLY A 23 -4.88 -8.21 34.15
CA GLY A 23 -5.90 -8.88 34.97
C GLY A 23 -7.15 -9.37 34.24
N ALA A 24 -7.30 -9.12 32.93
CA ALA A 24 -8.49 -9.47 32.18
C ALA A 24 -8.38 -10.85 31.51
N CYS A 25 -8.28 -11.90 32.32
CA CYS A 25 -8.52 -13.26 31.85
C CYS A 25 -9.21 -14.04 32.98
N ALA A 26 -10.53 -13.99 33.00
CA ALA A 26 -11.35 -14.87 33.83
C ALA A 26 -11.91 -15.97 32.91
N PRO A 27 -11.75 -17.26 33.26
CA PRO A 27 -12.39 -18.36 32.53
C PRO A 27 -13.89 -18.42 32.87
N GLU A 28 -14.72 -18.47 31.84
CA GLU A 28 -16.16 -18.70 31.92
C GLU A 28 -16.42 -20.12 32.47
N GLN A 29 -17.07 -20.19 33.63
CA GLN A 29 -17.31 -21.42 34.37
C GLN A 29 -18.49 -22.18 33.75
N ALA A 30 -18.23 -23.43 33.35
CA ALA A 30 -19.25 -24.37 32.88
C ALA A 30 -20.31 -24.60 33.97
N ALA A 31 -21.57 -24.33 33.63
CA ALA A 31 -22.71 -24.71 34.43
C ALA A 31 -23.07 -26.18 34.13
N GLU A 32 -22.62 -27.09 34.99
CA GLU A 32 -23.29 -28.37 35.20
C GLU A 32 -24.29 -28.20 36.34
N ASP A 33 -25.58 -28.25 36.04
CA ASP A 33 -26.59 -28.65 37.01
C ASP A 33 -27.67 -29.45 36.28
N VAL A 34 -27.47 -30.76 36.24
CA VAL A 34 -28.49 -31.72 35.80
C VAL A 34 -28.89 -32.52 37.04
N ALA A 35 -30.04 -32.16 37.61
CA ALA A 35 -30.83 -33.05 38.44
C ALA A 35 -32.14 -33.35 37.72
N PRO A 36 -32.49 -34.63 37.48
CA PRO A 36 -33.87 -35.01 37.24
C PRO A 36 -34.45 -35.67 38.50
N ASP A 37 -35.43 -34.97 39.07
CA ASP A 37 -36.48 -35.47 39.96
C ASP A 37 -37.28 -36.59 39.25
N PRO A 38 -37.68 -37.70 39.91
CA PRO A 38 -38.34 -38.82 39.25
C PRO A 38 -39.80 -38.50 38.93
N THR A 39 -40.12 -38.35 37.64
CA THR A 39 -41.51 -38.22 37.15
C THR A 39 -42.02 -39.57 36.59
N PRO A 40 -43.31 -39.93 36.78
CA PRO A 40 -43.81 -41.30 36.63
C PRO A 40 -43.97 -41.77 35.17
N LEU A 41 -43.97 -43.10 35.02
CA LEU A 41 -44.22 -43.86 33.80
C LEU A 41 -45.54 -43.44 33.11
N VAL A 42 -45.46 -43.02 31.84
CA VAL A 42 -46.58 -42.75 30.92
C VAL A 42 -46.38 -43.63 29.67
N PRO A 43 -47.45 -44.17 29.04
CA PRO A 43 -47.36 -45.32 28.15
C PRO A 43 -46.81 -44.98 26.75
N THR A 44 -46.11 -45.95 26.16
CA THR A 44 -45.57 -45.96 24.79
C THR A 44 -46.66 -45.66 23.74
N LEU A 45 -46.61 -44.46 23.17
CA LEU A 45 -47.23 -44.16 21.88
C LEU A 45 -46.14 -44.24 20.79
N GLY A 46 -46.51 -44.84 19.65
CA GLY A 46 -45.60 -45.26 18.58
C GLY A 46 -44.64 -44.19 18.07
N ILE A 47 -43.43 -44.63 17.71
CA ILE A 47 -42.35 -43.79 17.18
C ILE A 47 -42.74 -43.32 15.77
N PRO A 48 -42.94 -42.01 15.52
CA PRO A 48 -43.06 -41.49 14.15
C PRO A 48 -41.70 -41.57 13.44
N PRO A 49 -41.65 -41.66 12.09
CA PRO A 49 -40.39 -41.73 11.36
C PRO A 49 -39.51 -40.51 11.68
N THR A 50 -38.29 -40.78 12.14
CA THR A 50 -37.25 -39.78 12.37
C THR A 50 -37.00 -39.00 11.07
N ALA A 51 -37.12 -37.68 11.13
CA ALA A 51 -36.68 -36.81 10.03
C ALA A 51 -35.17 -36.99 9.82
N THR A 52 -34.78 -37.43 8.62
CA THR A 52 -33.38 -37.48 8.20
C THR A 52 -32.80 -36.08 8.22
N PHE A 53 -31.71 -35.85 8.97
CA PHE A 53 -30.94 -34.61 8.89
C PHE A 53 -30.34 -34.52 7.48
N THR A 54 -30.91 -33.67 6.63
CA THR A 54 -30.27 -33.23 5.39
C THR A 54 -29.05 -32.38 5.77
N PRO A 55 -27.84 -32.67 5.27
CA PRO A 55 -26.70 -31.79 5.49
C PRO A 55 -27.06 -30.39 4.96
N ALA A 56 -26.92 -29.37 5.81
CA ALA A 56 -26.99 -27.99 5.36
C ALA A 56 -25.94 -27.77 4.26
N PRO A 57 -26.23 -26.96 3.23
CA PRO A 57 -25.22 -26.65 2.22
C PRO A 57 -23.99 -26.05 2.92
N THR A 58 -22.85 -26.71 2.78
CA THR A 58 -21.56 -26.13 3.15
C THR A 58 -21.36 -24.90 2.28
N VAL A 59 -21.14 -23.73 2.89
CA VAL A 59 -20.81 -22.50 2.16
C VAL A 59 -19.51 -22.77 1.40
N THR A 60 -19.59 -22.87 0.07
CA THR A 60 -18.40 -22.92 -0.77
C THR A 60 -17.69 -21.58 -0.60
N PRO A 61 -16.40 -21.55 -0.20
CA PRO A 61 -15.67 -20.29 -0.09
C PRO A 61 -15.65 -19.62 -1.47
N GLU A 62 -16.09 -18.36 -1.50
CA GLU A 62 -16.02 -17.53 -2.70
C GLU A 62 -14.54 -17.36 -3.09
N PRO A 63 -14.18 -17.45 -4.39
CA PRO A 63 -12.79 -17.29 -4.80
C PRO A 63 -12.26 -15.93 -4.36
N GLU A 64 -11.08 -15.91 -3.74
CA GLU A 64 -10.43 -14.66 -3.37
C GLU A 64 -10.10 -13.85 -4.63
N THR A 65 -10.48 -12.57 -4.62
CA THR A 65 -10.30 -11.67 -5.76
C THR A 65 -9.42 -10.48 -5.40
N LEU A 66 -8.61 -10.04 -6.35
CA LEU A 66 -7.73 -8.87 -6.21
C LEU A 66 -8.12 -7.79 -7.23
N TYR A 67 -8.42 -6.61 -6.74
CA TYR A 67 -8.58 -5.42 -7.55
C TYR A 67 -7.27 -4.63 -7.61
N LEU A 68 -6.87 -4.26 -8.83
CA LEU A 68 -5.74 -3.38 -9.10
C LEU A 68 -6.27 -2.01 -9.47
N SER A 69 -5.97 -1.00 -8.65
CA SER A 69 -6.37 0.35 -8.96
C SER A 69 -5.61 0.88 -10.16
N ASP A 70 -6.21 1.86 -10.84
CA ASP A 70 -5.46 2.72 -11.73
C ASP A 70 -4.35 3.41 -10.94
N GLY A 71 -3.23 3.69 -11.60
CA GLY A 71 -2.14 4.40 -10.98
C GLY A 71 -0.97 3.52 -10.51
N LEU A 72 -1.00 2.22 -10.79
CA LEU A 72 0.08 1.31 -10.44
C LEU A 72 1.20 1.34 -11.50
N PRO A 73 2.48 1.40 -11.09
CA PRO A 73 3.60 1.28 -12.01
C PRO A 73 3.57 -0.03 -12.81
N GLU A 74 4.01 0.05 -14.07
CA GLU A 74 4.19 -1.15 -14.89
C GLU A 74 5.21 -2.10 -14.25
N GLY A 75 4.98 -3.40 -14.39
CA GLY A 75 5.86 -4.42 -13.84
C GLY A 75 5.73 -4.66 -12.33
N LEU A 76 4.85 -3.94 -11.63
CA LEU A 76 4.58 -4.15 -10.19
C LEU A 76 4.13 -5.59 -9.90
N ILE A 77 3.22 -6.10 -10.73
CA ILE A 77 2.68 -7.45 -10.59
C ILE A 77 2.89 -8.18 -11.90
N LYS A 78 3.50 -9.35 -11.80
CA LYS A 78 3.49 -10.34 -12.87
C LYS A 78 2.24 -11.18 -12.69
N LEU A 79 1.19 -10.84 -13.44
CA LEU A 79 -0.12 -11.50 -13.33
C LEU A 79 -0.01 -13.02 -13.49
N ASP A 80 0.94 -13.47 -14.31
CA ASP A 80 1.20 -14.89 -14.57
C ASP A 80 1.79 -15.66 -13.37
N GLU A 81 2.34 -14.95 -12.38
CA GLU A 81 2.90 -15.53 -11.15
C GLU A 81 1.86 -15.60 -10.01
N LEU A 82 0.67 -15.01 -10.19
CA LEU A 82 -0.41 -15.08 -9.21
C LEU A 82 -1.04 -16.48 -9.18
N ILE A 83 -0.87 -17.19 -8.06
CA ILE A 83 -1.46 -18.52 -7.85
C ILE A 83 -2.61 -18.38 -6.85
N GLY A 84 -3.82 -18.81 -7.26
CA GLY A 84 -4.98 -18.89 -6.36
C GLY A 84 -5.75 -17.58 -6.16
N ILE A 85 -5.34 -16.48 -6.80
CA ILE A 85 -6.01 -15.18 -6.73
C ILE A 85 -6.52 -14.82 -8.12
N ASN A 86 -7.80 -14.45 -8.24
CA ASN A 86 -8.36 -13.97 -9.50
C ASN A 86 -8.39 -12.44 -9.54
N LEU A 87 -8.07 -11.84 -10.68
CA LEU A 87 -8.22 -10.40 -10.86
C LEU A 87 -9.69 -10.03 -11.00
N SER A 88 -10.09 -9.01 -10.24
CA SER A 88 -11.41 -8.41 -10.31
C SER A 88 -11.30 -7.01 -10.89
N ALA A 89 -12.26 -6.65 -11.75
CA ALA A 89 -12.45 -5.27 -12.21
C ALA A 89 -13.31 -4.45 -11.23
N ASN A 90 -13.88 -5.07 -10.20
CA ASN A 90 -14.69 -4.41 -9.20
C ASN A 90 -13.81 -3.95 -8.02
N PRO A 91 -13.84 -2.66 -7.63
CA PRO A 91 -13.12 -2.17 -6.44
C PRO A 91 -13.55 -2.83 -5.13
N ASP A 92 -14.74 -3.44 -5.06
CA ASP A 92 -15.24 -4.17 -3.88
C ASP A 92 -14.68 -5.62 -3.76
N ALA A 93 -13.52 -5.89 -4.36
CA ALA A 93 -12.86 -7.20 -4.30
C ALA A 93 -12.34 -7.54 -2.88
N SER A 94 -12.01 -8.81 -2.66
CA SER A 94 -11.48 -9.28 -1.36
C SER A 94 -10.16 -8.59 -0.99
N PHE A 95 -9.31 -8.34 -1.99
CA PHE A 95 -8.06 -7.62 -1.86
C PHE A 95 -8.05 -6.40 -2.79
N TRP A 96 -7.39 -5.35 -2.33
CA TRP A 96 -7.22 -4.11 -3.06
C TRP A 96 -5.74 -3.71 -3.06
N LEU A 97 -5.20 -3.37 -4.23
CA LEU A 97 -3.86 -2.84 -4.36
C LEU A 97 -3.90 -1.55 -5.20
N GLY A 98 -3.28 -0.50 -4.67
CA GLY A 98 -3.29 0.83 -5.28
C GLY A 98 -2.49 1.86 -4.47
N PRO A 99 -2.47 3.12 -4.91
CA PRO A 99 -1.88 4.23 -4.16
C PRO A 99 -2.48 4.36 -2.76
N ALA A 100 -1.64 4.54 -1.74
CA ALA A 100 -2.07 4.52 -0.35
C ALA A 100 -3.12 5.60 -0.04
N GLU A 101 -3.09 6.76 -0.71
CA GLU A 101 -4.10 7.81 -0.53
C GLU A 101 -5.52 7.42 -0.98
N ASN A 102 -5.65 6.42 -1.86
CA ASN A 102 -6.91 5.98 -2.44
C ASN A 102 -7.41 4.65 -1.85
N ALA A 103 -6.73 4.12 -0.84
CA ALA A 103 -7.07 2.84 -0.24
C ALA A 103 -8.45 2.87 0.43
N PRO A 104 -9.33 1.88 0.15
CA PRO A 104 -10.60 1.78 0.85
C PRO A 104 -10.38 1.48 2.34
N PRO A 105 -11.38 1.77 3.20
CA PRO A 105 -11.31 1.37 4.61
C PRO A 105 -11.14 -0.15 4.74
N GLY A 106 -10.10 -0.58 5.44
CA GLY A 106 -9.79 -2.00 5.60
C GLY A 106 -8.48 -2.24 6.35
N GLU A 107 -8.09 -3.50 6.45
CA GLU A 107 -6.81 -3.90 7.01
C GLU A 107 -5.70 -3.70 5.97
N VAL A 108 -4.61 -3.03 6.34
CA VAL A 108 -3.44 -2.87 5.48
C VAL A 108 -2.56 -4.11 5.64
N LEU A 109 -2.61 -5.01 4.66
CA LEU A 109 -1.83 -6.24 4.65
C LEU A 109 -0.36 -6.00 4.33
N VAL A 110 -0.09 -5.08 3.39
CA VAL A 110 1.25 -4.78 2.90
C VAL A 110 1.34 -3.33 2.40
N THR A 111 2.53 -2.75 2.49
CA THR A 111 2.86 -1.47 1.87
C THR A 111 4.11 -1.64 1.02
N VAL A 112 4.06 -1.12 -0.21
CA VAL A 112 5.17 -1.17 -1.15
C VAL A 112 5.60 0.26 -1.45
N THR A 113 6.90 0.50 -1.52
CA THR A 113 7.48 1.78 -1.91
C THR A 113 8.11 1.64 -3.28
N TRP A 114 7.76 2.54 -4.20
CA TRP A 114 8.36 2.59 -5.53
C TRP A 114 9.39 3.71 -5.59
N VAL A 115 10.57 3.39 -6.09
CA VAL A 115 11.69 4.35 -6.18
C VAL A 115 11.89 4.74 -7.63
N TYR A 116 11.91 6.04 -7.89
CA TYR A 116 12.25 6.63 -9.18
C TYR A 116 13.62 7.28 -9.09
N ALA A 117 14.44 7.09 -10.12
CA ALA A 117 15.73 7.75 -10.25
C ALA A 117 15.60 8.93 -11.21
N LEU A 118 16.16 10.07 -10.81
CA LEU A 118 16.50 11.14 -11.75
C LEU A 118 17.83 10.76 -12.39
N ALA A 119 17.82 10.61 -13.71
CA ALA A 119 18.99 10.18 -14.45
C ALA A 119 19.25 11.06 -15.68
N ALA A 120 20.51 11.17 -16.04
CA ALA A 120 20.98 11.85 -17.23
C ALA A 120 21.95 10.94 -18.00
N PRO A 121 22.26 11.22 -19.27
CA PRO A 121 23.35 10.53 -19.96
C PRO A 121 24.67 10.57 -19.16
N PHE A 122 25.45 9.48 -19.19
CA PHE A 122 26.72 9.38 -18.46
C PHE A 122 27.72 10.56 -18.55
N PRO A 123 27.89 11.30 -19.68
CA PRO A 123 28.80 12.45 -19.75
C PRO A 123 28.37 13.65 -18.90
N THR A 124 27.15 13.63 -18.34
CA THR A 124 26.60 14.77 -17.63
C THR A 124 27.45 15.06 -16.39
N LEU A 125 28.12 16.21 -16.43
CA LEU A 125 28.98 16.70 -15.35
C LEU A 125 28.18 17.19 -14.15
N MET A 126 26.93 17.59 -14.37
CA MET A 126 26.03 18.04 -13.32
C MET A 126 25.62 16.87 -12.41
N ASP A 127 25.47 17.14 -11.12
CA ASP A 127 25.16 16.16 -10.08
C ASP A 127 24.55 16.85 -8.86
N ASN A 128 24.04 16.07 -7.91
CA ASN A 128 23.59 16.50 -6.60
C ASN A 128 22.51 17.60 -6.67
N ILE A 129 21.50 17.35 -7.49
CA ILE A 129 20.35 18.24 -7.60
C ILE A 129 19.40 18.02 -6.44
N SER A 130 19.03 19.11 -5.77
CA SER A 130 18.06 19.03 -4.68
C SER A 130 16.63 18.84 -5.19
N LEU A 131 15.78 18.23 -4.37
CA LEU A 131 14.35 18.08 -4.69
C LEU A 131 13.67 19.44 -4.94
N ASN A 132 14.07 20.49 -4.22
CA ASN A 132 13.53 21.83 -4.41
C ASN A 132 13.90 22.42 -5.77
N GLU A 133 15.12 22.18 -6.26
CA GLU A 133 15.54 22.61 -7.60
C GLU A 133 14.77 21.84 -8.68
N LEU A 134 14.59 20.53 -8.53
CA LEU A 134 13.78 19.72 -9.43
C LEU A 134 12.32 20.17 -9.45
N GLN A 135 11.74 20.46 -8.27
CA GLN A 135 10.37 20.98 -8.17
C GLN A 135 10.25 22.39 -8.78
N ALA A 136 11.24 23.26 -8.59
CA ALA A 136 11.26 24.58 -9.20
C ALA A 136 11.36 24.49 -10.73
N TYR A 137 12.17 23.57 -11.25
CA TYR A 137 12.23 23.23 -12.68
C TYR A 137 10.87 22.74 -13.20
N TRP A 138 10.24 21.80 -12.49
CA TRP A 138 8.89 21.29 -12.81
C TRP A 138 7.86 22.41 -12.94
N LEU A 139 7.90 23.39 -12.04
CA LEU A 139 6.99 24.54 -12.02
C LEU A 139 7.36 25.67 -13.00
N GLY A 140 8.36 25.46 -13.86
CA GLY A 140 8.79 26.46 -14.86
C GLY A 140 9.62 27.62 -14.30
N ASN A 141 10.10 27.50 -13.07
CA ASN A 141 10.96 28.49 -12.41
C ASN A 141 12.33 27.87 -12.11
N PRO A 142 13.07 27.39 -13.12
CA PRO A 142 14.33 26.70 -12.87
C PRO A 142 15.31 27.63 -12.16
N ALA A 143 16.10 27.05 -11.25
CA ALA A 143 17.08 27.77 -10.46
C ALA A 143 18.36 26.92 -10.36
N GLY A 144 19.49 27.61 -10.16
CA GLY A 144 20.76 26.94 -9.93
C GLY A 144 21.21 26.09 -11.12
N ALA A 145 21.59 24.85 -10.83
CA ALA A 145 22.21 23.95 -11.78
C ALA A 145 21.27 23.46 -12.90
N VAL A 146 19.97 23.37 -12.65
CA VAL A 146 18.98 22.84 -13.59
C VAL A 146 18.46 23.87 -14.59
N ASP A 147 18.88 25.13 -14.53
CA ASP A 147 18.48 26.17 -15.50
C ASP A 147 18.97 25.90 -16.93
N ALA A 148 20.12 25.24 -17.05
CA ALA A 148 20.68 24.83 -18.34
C ALA A 148 20.06 23.54 -18.90
N LEU A 149 19.17 22.87 -18.15
CA LEU A 149 18.51 21.64 -18.60
C LEU A 149 17.42 22.00 -19.60
N ALA A 150 17.50 21.43 -20.80
CA ALA A 150 16.55 21.75 -21.87
C ALA A 150 15.18 21.11 -21.63
N GLN A 151 15.18 19.81 -21.31
CA GLN A 151 13.97 19.02 -21.14
C GLN A 151 14.12 18.00 -20.01
N LEU A 152 13.03 17.72 -19.32
CA LEU A 152 12.88 16.60 -18.40
C LEU A 152 11.78 15.65 -18.89
N PHE A 153 12.15 14.42 -19.15
CA PHE A 153 11.24 13.33 -19.49
C PHE A 153 10.70 12.67 -18.22
N VAL A 154 9.38 12.52 -18.11
CA VAL A 154 8.72 11.96 -16.92
C VAL A 154 7.68 10.90 -17.32
N PRO A 155 7.60 9.75 -16.65
CA PRO A 155 6.59 8.75 -16.97
C PRO A 155 5.18 9.33 -16.78
N ASP A 156 4.24 9.06 -17.69
CA ASP A 156 2.87 9.60 -17.63
C ASP A 156 2.20 9.35 -16.28
N LEU A 157 2.41 8.15 -15.74
CA LEU A 157 1.87 7.77 -14.45
C LEU A 157 2.44 8.64 -13.32
N LEU A 158 3.77 8.80 -13.28
CA LEU A 158 4.43 9.60 -12.26
C LEU A 158 4.02 11.07 -12.38
N ALA A 159 3.95 11.59 -13.61
CA ALA A 159 3.53 12.97 -13.85
C ALA A 159 2.14 13.27 -13.26
N ARG A 160 1.16 12.35 -13.42
CA ARG A 160 -0.17 12.50 -12.81
C ARG A 160 -0.12 12.59 -11.28
N GLN A 161 0.75 11.79 -10.64
CA GLN A 161 0.94 11.83 -9.19
C GLN A 161 1.63 13.14 -8.75
N LEU A 162 2.66 13.55 -9.47
CA LEU A 162 3.38 14.80 -9.21
C LEU A 162 2.48 16.02 -9.38
N VAL A 163 1.52 16.01 -10.30
CA VAL A 163 0.52 17.10 -10.41
C VAL A 163 -0.28 17.26 -9.12
N GLY A 164 -0.66 16.16 -8.46
CA GLY A 164 -1.40 16.21 -7.19
C GLY A 164 -0.58 16.79 -6.03
N VAL A 165 0.75 16.62 -6.06
CA VAL A 165 1.64 17.00 -4.95
C VAL A 165 2.35 18.35 -5.20
N TRP A 166 2.83 18.59 -6.42
CA TRP A 166 3.61 19.77 -6.80
C TRP A 166 2.80 20.80 -7.57
N GLY A 167 1.73 20.39 -8.25
CA GLY A 167 0.95 21.23 -9.16
C GLY A 167 1.29 21.01 -10.64
N ALA A 168 0.65 21.77 -11.51
CA ALA A 168 0.80 21.62 -12.96
C ALA A 168 2.24 21.89 -13.43
N PRO A 169 2.81 21.04 -14.30
CA PRO A 169 4.14 21.25 -14.86
C PRO A 169 4.20 22.39 -15.87
N ASP A 170 5.40 22.88 -16.12
CA ASP A 170 5.74 23.65 -17.31
C ASP A 170 5.79 22.72 -18.53
N GLU A 171 4.71 22.74 -19.33
CA GLU A 171 4.56 21.92 -20.55
C GLU A 171 5.65 22.20 -21.61
N THR A 172 6.41 23.30 -21.48
CA THR A 172 7.50 23.59 -22.41
C THR A 172 8.79 22.84 -22.09
N ARG A 173 8.98 22.41 -20.83
CA ARG A 173 10.19 21.75 -20.33
C ARG A 173 9.96 20.34 -19.83
N ILE A 174 8.71 20.00 -19.51
CA ILE A 174 8.32 18.67 -19.05
C ILE A 174 7.66 17.93 -20.20
N GLN A 175 8.24 16.80 -20.58
CA GLN A 175 7.65 15.89 -21.56
C GLN A 175 7.29 14.58 -20.89
N THR A 176 6.05 14.14 -21.06
CA THR A 176 5.63 12.84 -20.53
C THR A 176 5.83 11.72 -21.54
N PHE A 177 6.02 10.50 -21.04
CA PHE A 177 6.17 9.31 -21.87
C PHE A 177 5.50 8.08 -21.28
N GLN A 178 5.06 7.18 -22.16
CA GLN A 178 4.65 5.82 -21.79
C GLN A 178 5.85 4.87 -21.80
N GLN A 179 6.69 4.97 -22.83
CA GLN A 179 7.93 4.21 -22.94
C GLN A 179 9.13 5.16 -22.83
N PRO A 180 10.20 4.78 -22.09
CA PRO A 180 11.38 5.62 -21.95
C PRO A 180 11.94 6.04 -23.31
N PRO A 181 12.37 7.31 -23.46
CA PRO A 181 13.01 7.76 -24.69
C PRO A 181 14.33 7.02 -24.92
N GLU A 182 14.76 6.94 -26.17
CA GLU A 182 16.09 6.42 -26.48
C GLU A 182 17.18 7.30 -25.84
N ILE A 183 18.23 6.67 -25.32
CA ILE A 183 19.31 7.38 -24.61
C ILE A 183 20.03 8.40 -25.52
N ASN A 184 20.08 8.15 -26.82
CA ASN A 184 20.63 9.10 -27.80
C ASN A 184 19.81 10.39 -27.86
N VAL A 185 18.48 10.31 -27.73
CA VAL A 185 17.61 11.51 -27.70
C VAL A 185 17.93 12.33 -26.45
N LEU A 186 18.07 11.67 -25.29
CA LEU A 186 18.46 12.34 -24.05
C LEU A 186 19.80 13.08 -24.19
N TRP A 187 20.74 12.49 -24.91
CA TRP A 187 22.02 13.11 -25.19
C TRP A 187 21.91 14.32 -26.12
N GLU A 188 21.28 14.14 -27.29
CA GLU A 188 21.17 15.18 -28.32
C GLU A 188 20.40 16.40 -27.85
N GLU A 189 19.38 16.18 -27.03
CA GLU A 189 18.52 17.25 -26.52
C GLU A 189 19.00 17.84 -25.19
N ASN A 190 20.14 17.39 -24.65
CA ASN A 190 20.57 17.76 -23.28
C ASN A 190 19.42 17.61 -22.28
N ALA A 191 18.80 16.44 -22.31
CA ALA A 191 17.59 16.12 -21.57
C ALA A 191 17.86 15.05 -20.52
N TRP A 192 17.12 15.13 -19.43
CA TRP A 192 17.17 14.17 -18.34
C TRP A 192 15.86 13.39 -18.27
N VAL A 193 15.85 12.33 -17.49
CA VAL A 193 14.71 11.42 -17.39
C VAL A 193 14.47 11.00 -15.94
N LEU A 194 13.21 10.99 -15.52
CA LEU A 194 12.76 10.24 -14.36
C LEU A 194 12.34 8.84 -14.83
N LEU A 195 12.80 7.80 -14.15
CA LEU A 195 12.41 6.42 -14.48
C LEU A 195 12.33 5.55 -13.23
N PRO A 196 11.54 4.46 -13.23
CA PRO A 196 11.60 3.46 -12.18
C PRO A 196 13.04 2.97 -12.01
N PHE A 197 13.50 2.78 -10.78
CA PHE A 197 14.88 2.35 -10.50
C PHE A 197 15.25 1.04 -11.23
N GLU A 198 14.27 0.13 -11.35
CA GLU A 198 14.39 -1.15 -12.08
C GLU A 198 14.69 -0.99 -13.58
N ALA A 199 14.36 0.17 -14.17
CA ALA A 199 14.54 0.46 -15.60
C ALA A 199 15.84 1.22 -15.90
N LEU A 200 16.73 1.36 -14.92
CA LEU A 200 17.98 2.11 -15.06
C LEU A 200 18.95 1.41 -16.02
N ASP A 201 19.33 2.14 -17.07
CA ASP A 201 20.31 1.70 -18.05
C ASP A 201 21.74 2.09 -17.63
N PRO A 202 22.77 1.23 -17.80
CA PRO A 202 24.16 1.54 -17.49
C PRO A 202 24.75 2.77 -18.20
N GLN A 203 24.16 3.20 -19.31
CA GLN A 203 24.57 4.40 -20.03
C GLN A 203 24.01 5.70 -19.41
N LEU A 204 23.18 5.58 -18.38
CA LEU A 204 22.66 6.69 -17.59
C LEU A 204 23.39 6.82 -16.25
N LYS A 205 23.59 8.05 -15.81
CA LYS A 205 24.08 8.42 -14.49
C LYS A 205 22.90 8.92 -13.65
N VAL A 206 22.77 8.39 -12.44
CA VAL A 206 21.86 8.95 -11.43
C VAL A 206 22.42 10.28 -10.92
N ILE A 207 21.55 11.27 -10.71
CA ILE A 207 21.87 12.66 -10.36
C ILE A 207 21.56 12.96 -8.89
#